data_AF-A0A1Q9PCQ2-F1
#
_entry.id   AF-A0A1Q9PCQ2-F1
#
_cell.length_a   1.000
_cell.length_b   1.000
_cell.length_c   1.000
_cell.angle_alpha   90.00
_cell.angle_beta   90.00
_cell.angle_gamma   90.00
#
_symmetry.space_group_name_H-M   'P 1'
#
loop_
_entity.id
_entity.type
_entity.pdbx_description
1 polymer ?
#
loop_
_entity_poly.entity_id
_entity_poly.type
_entity_poly.pdbx_seq_one_letter_code
_entity_poly.pdbx_strand_id
1 'polypeptide(L)'
;MTTLYDYIGEKDKQIKEDRVKEEQSYNDMLAKIKKQKRLKVNFTGFDGKLSELIDGIRTIPNYNNLKAYVRENILQDNPEITCQKLSIKTGIHEGVALVILYDLYNDKLEDELKDLEDEDVDLDFRYE
;
A
#
# COMPACT_ATOMS: atom_id res chain seq x y z
N MET A 1 5.90 7.17 48.58
CA MET A 1 6.13 8.49 47.96
C MET A 1 6.95 8.25 46.71
N THR A 2 6.33 8.32 45.54
CA THR A 2 7.02 8.22 44.25
C THR A 2 7.72 9.54 44.00
N THR A 3 9.02 9.53 43.73
CA THR A 3 9.81 10.77 43.61
C THR A 3 9.70 11.32 42.19
N LEU A 4 9.89 12.63 42.02
CA LEU A 4 9.88 13.29 40.70
C LEU A 4 10.88 12.63 39.71
N TYR A 5 11.96 12.04 40.23
CA TYR A 5 12.96 11.30 39.45
C TYR A 5 12.43 9.98 38.88
N ASP A 6 11.56 9.28 39.61
CA ASP A 6 10.94 8.03 39.14
C ASP A 6 10.00 8.31 37.95
N TYR A 7 9.28 9.43 37.98
CA TYR A 7 8.32 9.84 36.95
C TYR A 7 9.00 10.26 35.63
N ILE A 8 10.16 10.92 35.71
CA ILE A 8 10.96 11.31 34.54
C ILE A 8 11.64 10.07 33.93
N GLY A 9 12.17 9.17 34.76
CA GLY A 9 12.77 7.91 34.31
C GLY A 9 11.77 6.96 33.64
N GLU A 10 10.52 6.92 34.08
CA GLU A 10 9.45 6.16 33.43
C GLU A 10 9.04 6.77 32.09
N LYS A 11 8.89 8.10 32.01
CA LYS A 11 8.61 8.80 30.73
C LYS A 11 9.72 8.61 29.70
N ASP A 12 10.98 8.72 30.10
CA ASP A 12 12.12 8.51 29.19
C ASP A 12 12.22 7.06 28.71
N LYS A 13 11.75 6.09 29.50
CA LYS A 13 11.61 4.70 29.10
C LYS A 13 10.48 4.52 28.10
N GLN A 14 9.32 5.11 28.36
CA GLN A 14 8.15 5.06 27.48
C GLN A 14 8.49 5.64 26.09
N ILE A 15 9.12 6.81 26.05
CA ILE A 15 9.53 7.49 24.80
C ILE A 15 10.53 6.64 24.01
N LYS A 16 11.45 5.94 24.68
CA LYS A 16 12.40 5.03 24.02
C LYS A 16 11.71 3.77 23.51
N GLU A 17 10.78 3.21 24.26
CA GLU A 17 10.01 2.03 23.84
C GLU A 17 9.10 2.35 22.66
N ASP A 18 8.50 3.54 22.61
CA ASP A 18 7.62 3.95 21.52
C ASP A 18 8.40 4.22 20.23
N ARG A 19 9.57 4.87 20.30
CA ARG A 19 10.47 5.01 19.14
C ARG A 19 10.97 3.66 18.59
N VAL A 20 11.24 2.69 19.47
CA VAL A 20 11.66 1.35 19.04
C VAL A 20 10.51 0.60 18.34
N LYS A 21 9.26 0.80 18.78
CA LYS A 21 8.07 0.23 18.11
C LYS A 21 7.82 0.89 16.76
N GLU A 22 8.00 2.20 16.63
CA GLU A 22 7.90 2.91 15.35
C GLU A 22 8.95 2.43 14.34
N GLU A 23 10.22 2.31 14.76
CA GLU A 23 11.29 1.79 13.89
C GLU A 23 11.04 0.34 13.47
N GLN A 24 10.49 -0.49 14.35
CA GLN A 24 10.11 -1.87 14.01
C GLN A 24 8.93 -1.90 13.02
N SER A 25 7.92 -1.06 13.23
CA SER A 25 6.78 -0.91 12.31
C SER A 25 7.22 -0.49 10.90
N TYR A 26 8.10 0.51 10.82
CA TYR A 26 8.66 1.01 9.56
C TYR A 26 9.50 -0.06 8.83
N ASN A 27 10.34 -0.79 9.56
CA ASN A 27 11.17 -1.86 8.98
C ASN A 27 10.32 -3.06 8.50
N ASP A 28 9.26 -3.41 9.22
CA ASP A 28 8.30 -4.44 8.81
C ASP A 28 7.52 -4.01 7.56
N MET A 29 7.18 -2.72 7.44
CA MET A 29 6.59 -2.16 6.22
C MET A 29 7.56 -2.19 5.04
N LEU A 30 8.81 -1.77 5.21
CA LEU A 30 9.84 -1.88 4.17
C LEU A 30 10.07 -3.33 3.75
N ALA A 31 9.99 -4.27 4.68
CA ALA A 31 10.09 -5.71 4.39
C ALA A 31 8.87 -6.21 3.60
N LYS A 32 7.64 -5.78 3.94
CA LYS A 32 6.42 -6.07 3.16
C LYS A 32 6.55 -5.53 1.73
N ILE A 33 6.93 -4.26 1.57
CA ILE A 33 7.14 -3.62 0.27
C ILE A 33 8.22 -4.34 -0.56
N LYS A 34 9.36 -4.69 0.04
CA LYS A 34 10.45 -5.41 -0.63
C LYS A 34 10.05 -6.85 -1.02
N LYS A 35 9.29 -7.54 -0.17
CA LYS A 35 8.80 -8.91 -0.44
C LYS A 35 7.76 -8.93 -1.56
N GLN A 36 6.99 -7.86 -1.72
CA GLN A 36 5.92 -7.76 -2.71
C GLN A 36 6.38 -7.27 -4.09
N LYS A 37 7.59 -6.70 -4.20
CA LYS A 37 8.18 -6.17 -5.45
C LYS A 37 8.61 -7.21 -6.50
N ARG A 38 8.08 -8.43 -6.50
CA ARG A 38 8.47 -9.47 -7.47
C ARG A 38 7.30 -9.99 -8.29
N LEU A 39 6.88 -9.19 -9.26
CA LEU A 39 6.22 -9.70 -10.46
C LEU A 39 7.31 -10.29 -11.39
N LYS A 40 7.56 -11.60 -11.27
CA LYS A 40 8.32 -12.33 -12.29
C LYS A 40 7.41 -12.55 -13.49
N VAL A 41 7.33 -11.56 -14.36
CA VAL A 41 6.57 -11.68 -15.61
C VAL A 41 7.52 -12.10 -16.72
N ASN A 42 7.62 -13.41 -16.98
CA ASN A 42 8.24 -13.91 -18.21
C ASN A 42 7.18 -13.87 -19.32
N PHE A 43 6.94 -12.71 -19.92
CA PHE A 43 6.20 -12.63 -21.19
C PHE A 43 7.17 -12.94 -22.32
N THR A 44 7.12 -14.16 -22.85
CA THR A 44 7.86 -14.50 -24.07
C THR A 44 7.29 -13.68 -25.24
N GLY A 45 8.08 -12.76 -25.80
CA GLY A 45 7.74 -12.00 -27.01
C GLY A 45 7.40 -10.51 -26.84
N PHE A 46 7.59 -9.93 -25.65
CA PHE A 46 7.50 -8.47 -25.45
C PHE A 46 8.91 -7.87 -25.29
N ASP A 47 9.30 -6.98 -26.20
CA ASP A 47 10.63 -6.35 -26.26
C ASP A 47 10.55 -4.86 -25.86
N GLY A 48 9.85 -4.58 -24.75
CA GLY A 48 9.59 -3.23 -24.25
C GLY A 48 9.71 -3.11 -22.73
N LYS A 49 9.53 -1.88 -22.20
CA LYS A 49 9.52 -1.67 -20.75
C LYS A 49 8.18 -2.05 -20.15
N LEU A 50 8.18 -2.62 -18.94
CA LEU A 50 6.94 -2.92 -18.22
C LEU A 50 6.04 -1.67 -18.04
N SER A 51 6.65 -0.49 -17.89
CA SER A 51 5.93 0.79 -17.83
C SER A 51 5.11 1.05 -19.09
N GLU A 52 5.64 0.74 -20.27
CA GLU A 52 4.95 0.96 -21.56
C GLU A 52 3.73 0.04 -21.69
N LEU A 53 3.80 -1.18 -21.16
CA LEU A 53 2.67 -2.10 -21.10
C LEU A 53 1.57 -1.59 -20.16
N ILE A 54 1.97 -1.15 -18.96
CA ILE A 54 1.06 -0.58 -17.96
C ILE A 54 0.36 0.66 -18.54
N ASP A 55 1.13 1.58 -19.11
CA ASP A 55 0.60 2.79 -19.72
C ASP A 55 -0.32 2.46 -20.89
N GLY A 56 0.06 1.52 -21.76
CA GLY A 56 -0.80 1.04 -22.84
C GLY A 56 -2.15 0.52 -22.34
N ILE A 57 -2.16 -0.27 -21.27
CA ILE A 57 -3.41 -0.76 -20.67
C ILE A 57 -4.25 0.38 -20.07
N ARG A 58 -3.61 1.35 -19.40
CA ARG A 58 -4.29 2.52 -18.83
C ARG A 58 -4.93 3.43 -19.89
N THR A 59 -4.46 3.38 -21.14
CA THR A 59 -5.09 4.13 -22.26
C THR A 59 -6.38 3.51 -22.78
N ILE A 60 -6.78 2.32 -22.34
CA ILE A 60 -8.03 1.69 -22.77
C ILE A 60 -9.22 2.58 -22.35
N PRO A 61 -10.15 2.95 -23.25
CA PRO A 61 -11.21 3.94 -22.97
C PRO A 61 -12.12 3.62 -21.78
N ASN A 62 -12.18 2.37 -21.34
CA ASN A 62 -13.01 1.92 -20.21
C ASN A 62 -12.19 1.50 -18.97
N TYR A 63 -10.88 1.74 -18.98
CA TYR A 63 -9.99 1.27 -17.92
C TYR A 63 -10.39 1.80 -16.54
N ASN A 64 -10.63 3.11 -16.43
CA ASN A 64 -10.99 3.73 -15.15
C ASN A 64 -12.33 3.23 -14.59
N ASN A 65 -13.32 3.01 -15.45
CA ASN A 65 -14.60 2.45 -15.04
C ASN A 65 -14.46 0.99 -14.57
N LEU A 66 -13.63 0.20 -15.27
CA LEU A 66 -13.30 -1.17 -14.83
C LEU A 66 -12.57 -1.15 -13.49
N LYS A 67 -11.58 -0.27 -13.31
CA LYS A 67 -10.85 -0.11 -12.04
C LYS A 67 -11.80 0.23 -10.88
N ALA A 68 -12.71 1.19 -11.09
CA ALA A 68 -13.71 1.58 -10.09
C ALA A 68 -14.67 0.43 -9.77
N TYR A 69 -15.20 -0.25 -10.79
CA TYR A 69 -16.08 -1.41 -10.61
C TYR A 69 -15.41 -2.51 -9.77
N VAL A 70 -14.15 -2.84 -10.08
CA VAL A 70 -13.38 -3.84 -9.33
C VAL A 70 -13.19 -3.42 -7.87
N ARG A 71 -12.85 -2.15 -7.62
CA ARG A 71 -12.69 -1.60 -6.27
C ARG A 71 -13.96 -1.72 -5.43
N GLU A 72 -15.09 -1.35 -6.01
CA GLU A 72 -16.37 -1.19 -5.29
C GLU A 72 -17.16 -2.50 -5.17
N ASN A 73 -17.08 -3.38 -6.17
CA ASN A 73 -17.97 -4.55 -6.28
C ASN A 73 -17.26 -5.90 -6.18
N ILE A 74 -15.92 -5.93 -6.24
CA ILE A 74 -15.18 -7.20 -6.24
C ILE A 74 -14.23 -7.28 -5.05
N LEU A 75 -13.41 -6.24 -4.83
CA LEU A 75 -12.43 -6.26 -3.74
C LEU A 75 -13.08 -6.17 -2.36
N GLN A 76 -14.25 -5.53 -2.23
CA GLN A 76 -15.02 -5.54 -0.99
C GLN A 76 -15.39 -6.96 -0.55
N ASP A 77 -15.83 -7.79 -1.49
CA ASP A 77 -16.26 -9.17 -1.23
C ASP A 77 -15.09 -10.16 -1.17
N ASN A 78 -14.03 -9.91 -1.94
CA ASN A 78 -12.88 -10.79 -2.03
C ASN A 78 -11.57 -9.99 -2.20
N PRO A 79 -10.98 -9.54 -1.08
CA PRO A 79 -9.75 -8.73 -1.08
C PRO A 79 -8.54 -9.45 -1.66
N GLU A 80 -8.52 -10.79 -1.60
CA GLU A 80 -7.39 -11.63 -2.03
C GLU A 80 -7.57 -12.22 -3.44
N ILE A 81 -8.47 -11.64 -4.25
CA ILE A 81 -8.74 -12.14 -5.60
C ILE A 81 -7.47 -12.09 -6.48
N THR A 82 -7.19 -13.19 -7.17
CA THR A 82 -6.06 -13.27 -8.11
C THR A 82 -6.44 -12.67 -9.47
N CYS A 83 -5.46 -12.21 -10.26
CA CYS A 83 -5.69 -11.68 -11.61
C CYS A 83 -6.44 -12.66 -12.52
N GLN A 84 -6.16 -13.96 -12.42
CA GLN A 84 -6.86 -15.03 -13.16
C GLN A 84 -8.34 -15.10 -12.79
N LYS A 85 -8.65 -15.12 -11.48
CA LYS A 85 -10.04 -15.18 -11.02
C LYS A 85 -10.80 -13.90 -11.37
N LEU A 86 -10.13 -12.75 -11.29
CA LEU A 86 -10.69 -11.47 -11.68
C LEU A 86 -11.02 -11.43 -13.18
N SER A 87 -10.09 -11.90 -14.02
CA SER A 87 -10.27 -12.06 -15.47
C SER A 87 -11.51 -12.90 -15.78
N ILE A 88 -11.64 -14.08 -15.16
CA ILE A 88 -12.82 -14.96 -15.33
C ILE A 88 -14.11 -14.27 -14.87
N LYS A 89 -14.09 -13.59 -13.71
CA LYS A 89 -15.28 -12.94 -13.14
C LYS A 89 -15.77 -11.74 -13.96
N THR A 90 -14.86 -11.00 -14.60
CA THR A 90 -15.16 -9.74 -15.30
C THR A 90 -15.15 -9.86 -16.82
N GLY A 91 -14.68 -10.99 -17.36
CA GLY A 91 -14.53 -11.19 -18.80
C GLY A 91 -13.44 -10.35 -19.46
N ILE A 92 -12.55 -9.72 -18.68
CA ILE A 92 -11.44 -8.92 -19.19
C ILE A 92 -10.17 -9.76 -19.35
N HIS A 93 -9.26 -9.34 -20.22
CA HIS A 93 -7.98 -10.03 -20.40
C HIS A 93 -7.14 -10.01 -19.11
N GLU A 94 -6.43 -11.10 -18.83
CA GLU A 94 -5.65 -11.27 -17.60
C GLU A 94 -4.60 -10.17 -17.38
N GLY A 95 -3.98 -9.68 -18.47
CA GLY A 95 -3.07 -8.53 -18.41
C GLY A 95 -3.76 -7.25 -17.91
N VAL A 96 -5.00 -7.00 -18.31
CA VAL A 96 -5.78 -5.83 -17.83
C VAL A 96 -6.15 -6.02 -16.36
N ALA A 97 -6.60 -7.21 -15.99
CA ALA A 97 -6.89 -7.56 -14.60
C ALA A 97 -5.66 -7.38 -13.69
N LEU A 98 -4.48 -7.76 -14.18
CA LEU A 98 -3.22 -7.60 -13.45
C LEU A 98 -2.90 -6.12 -13.19
N VAL A 99 -3.03 -5.26 -14.20
CA VAL A 99 -2.74 -3.83 -14.05
C VAL A 99 -3.78 -3.15 -13.15
N ILE A 100 -5.06 -3.54 -13.23
CA ILE A 100 -6.10 -3.02 -12.32
C ILE A 100 -5.76 -3.35 -10.85
N LEU A 101 -5.42 -4.61 -10.55
CA LEU A 101 -5.05 -5.00 -9.20
C LEU A 101 -3.77 -4.31 -8.72
N TYR A 102 -2.78 -4.16 -9.61
CA TYR A 102 -1.56 -3.41 -9.33
C TYR A 102 -1.85 -1.95 -8.96
N ASP A 103 -2.69 -1.26 -9.75
CA ASP A 103 -3.04 0.12 -9.50
C ASP A 103 -3.84 0.30 -8.21
N LEU A 104 -4.83 -0.57 -7.95
CA LEU A 104 -5.63 -0.51 -6.72
C LEU A 104 -4.79 -0.80 -5.46
N TYR A 105 -3.79 -1.66 -5.58
CA TYR A 105 -2.87 -1.92 -4.48
C TYR A 105 -1.98 -0.71 -4.19
N ASN A 106 -1.47 -0.04 -5.22
CA ASN A 106 -0.66 1.16 -5.05
C ASN A 106 -1.48 2.33 -4.52
N ASP A 107 -2.72 2.52 -4.99
CA ASP A 107 -3.64 3.54 -4.45
C ASP A 107 -3.77 3.37 -2.92
N LYS A 108 -4.01 2.14 -2.46
CA LYS A 108 -4.16 1.84 -1.01
C LYS A 108 -2.86 2.11 -0.24
N LEU A 109 -1.72 1.77 -0.82
CA LEU A 109 -0.42 1.99 -0.19
C LEU A 109 -0.10 3.49 -0.09
N GLU A 110 -0.45 4.28 -1.11
CA GLU A 110 -0.30 5.74 -1.08
C GLU A 110 -1.23 6.39 -0.05
N ASP A 111 -2.45 5.89 0.10
CA ASP A 111 -3.39 6.39 1.11
C ASP A 111 -2.93 6.03 2.54
N GLU A 112 -2.46 4.79 2.76
CA GLU A 112 -1.86 4.38 4.05
C GLU A 112 -0.61 5.23 4.41
N LEU A 113 0.17 5.66 3.42
CA LEU A 113 1.33 6.53 3.65
C LEU A 113 0.92 7.96 4.03
N LYS A 114 -0.16 8.50 3.45
CA LYS A 114 -0.67 9.85 3.80
C LYS A 114 -1.24 9.89 5.22
N ASP A 115 -2.01 8.88 5.61
CA ASP A 115 -2.61 8.81 6.94
C ASP A 115 -1.54 8.85 8.05
N LEU A 116 -0.36 8.27 7.80
CA LEU A 116 0.78 8.32 8.74
C LEU A 116 1.52 9.66 8.73
N GLU A 117 1.63 10.34 7.58
CA GLU A 117 2.20 11.68 7.51
C GLU A 117 1.33 12.71 8.25
N ASP A 118 0.01 12.54 8.25
CA ASP A 118 -0.92 13.41 8.94
C ASP A 118 -0.99 13.14 10.47
N GLU A 119 -0.75 11.91 10.93
CA GLU A 119 -0.66 11.58 12.37
C GLU A 119 0.57 12.20 13.07
N ASP A 120 1.62 12.54 12.32
CA ASP A 120 2.83 13.21 12.84
C ASP A 120 2.69 14.74 13.00
N VAL A 121 1.56 15.35 12.61
CA VAL A 121 1.38 16.82 12.62
C VAL A 121 0.80 17.36 13.94
N ASP A 122 0.40 16.51 14.89
CA ASP A 122 -0.22 16.93 16.16
C ASP A 122 0.75 17.09 17.35
N LEU A 123 2.08 17.14 17.12
CA LEU A 123 3.08 17.26 18.19
C LEU A 123 3.93 18.53 18.20
N ASP A 124 3.52 19.62 17.53
CA ASP A 124 4.21 20.92 17.63
C ASP A 124 3.35 22.03 18.30
N PHE A 125 3.65 22.24 19.59
CA PHE A 125 3.66 23.52 20.33
C PHE A 125 2.41 24.41 20.35
N ARG A 126 1.49 24.10 21.28
CA ARG A 126 0.79 25.17 22.05
C ARG A 126 1.57 25.49 23.33
N TYR A 127 2.56 26.36 23.20
CA TYR A 127 3.02 27.22 24.30
C TYR A 127 3.54 28.54 23.71
N GLU A 128 2.65 29.50 23.54
CA GLU A 128 2.92 30.93 23.82
C GLU A 128 1.68 31.54 24.47
#